data_AF-A0A559PRA5-F1
#
_entry.id   AF-A0A559PRA5-F1
#
_cell.length_a   1.000
_cell.length_b   1.000
_cell.length_c   1.000
_cell.angle_alpha   90.00
_cell.angle_beta   90.00
_cell.angle_gamma   90.00
#
_symmetry.space_group_name_H-M   'P 1'
#
loop_
_entity.id
_entity.type
_entity.pdbx_description
1 polymer ?
#
loop_
_entity_poly.entity_id
_entity_poly.type
_entity_poly.pdbx_seq_one_letter_code
_entity_poly.pdbx_strand_id
1 'polypeptide(L)'
;MQDVSKNSAQLYRITYEAYSKFANKISRCQTLKEVGEVSKTHLKYLLNYHIIRLSIEQGDKYLFFSITKSGVDYDFEEKSEMLGHEKDLLEKEIPIYTNNVPMEWLKRNMDTSLLEKPEMWAWLFNNNGRKVTVTLISDKNKAFTVADLEILKLAVDCFEAKFHEIYLAKMLYAKNKSLLEALETIRSKNSEIQNIVNNQKQIIEQRTSEIVEKNKKLLHISVLNAHNIREPLSRIQGLIGLFPHFTNEEIRQDLIPKIETSAEEMDRELQAAIKMATQELKILKIENE
;
A
#
# COMPACT_ATOMS: atom_id res chain seq x y z
N MET A 1 -44.55 47.79 27.96
CA MET A 1 -44.44 46.67 26.99
C MET A 1 -43.44 46.91 25.85
N GLN A 2 -42.93 48.12 25.60
CA GLN A 2 -41.98 48.39 24.50
C GLN A 2 -40.49 48.14 24.85
N ASP A 3 -40.10 48.05 26.13
CA ASP A 3 -38.68 47.87 26.53
C ASP A 3 -38.18 46.42 26.50
N VAL A 4 -39.05 45.44 26.78
CA VAL A 4 -38.66 44.02 26.82
C VAL A 4 -38.29 43.50 25.42
N SER A 5 -38.94 44.02 24.38
CA SER A 5 -38.66 43.69 22.97
C SER A 5 -37.38 44.33 22.42
N LYS A 6 -36.93 45.48 22.95
CA LYS A 6 -35.67 46.11 22.55
C LYS A 6 -34.47 45.40 23.16
N ASN A 7 -34.59 44.98 24.42
CA ASN A 7 -33.55 44.22 25.13
C ASN A 7 -33.34 42.84 24.52
N SER A 8 -34.40 42.13 24.11
CA SER A 8 -34.25 40.83 23.43
C SER A 8 -33.54 40.97 22.08
N ALA A 9 -33.93 41.93 21.24
CA ALA A 9 -33.28 42.16 19.94
C ALA A 9 -31.78 42.53 20.06
N GLN A 10 -31.41 43.32 21.07
CA GLN A 10 -30.00 43.62 21.37
C GLN A 10 -29.24 42.38 21.85
N LEU A 11 -29.84 41.56 22.71
CA LEU A 11 -29.25 40.31 23.20
C LEU A 11 -29.00 39.34 22.03
N TYR A 12 -29.99 39.13 21.15
CA TYR A 12 -29.84 38.31 19.95
C TYR A 12 -28.71 38.81 19.03
N ARG A 13 -28.58 40.14 18.85
CA ARG A 13 -27.50 40.73 18.05
C ARG A 13 -26.12 40.47 18.66
N ILE A 14 -25.99 40.63 19.99
CA ILE A 14 -24.73 40.35 20.70
C ILE A 14 -24.36 38.88 20.58
N THR A 15 -25.33 37.97 20.77
CA THR A 15 -25.13 36.53 20.65
C THR A 15 -24.72 36.13 19.23
N TYR A 16 -25.35 36.71 18.20
CA TYR A 16 -24.99 36.49 16.81
C TYR A 16 -23.58 37.01 16.48
N GLU A 17 -23.19 38.18 17.01
CA GLU A 17 -21.83 38.70 16.84
C GLU A 17 -20.79 37.81 17.54
N ALA A 18 -21.10 37.34 18.75
CA ALA A 18 -20.26 36.39 19.48
C ALA A 18 -20.12 35.06 18.72
N TYR A 19 -21.21 34.54 18.16
CA TYR A 19 -21.21 33.35 17.31
C TYR A 19 -20.39 33.57 16.03
N SER A 20 -20.57 34.70 15.34
CA SER A 20 -19.80 35.02 14.13
C SER A 20 -18.30 35.08 14.41
N LYS A 21 -17.89 35.66 15.55
CA LYS A 21 -16.48 35.65 15.99
C LYS A 21 -15.99 34.23 16.30
N PHE A 22 -16.82 33.42 16.93
CA PHE A 22 -16.52 32.01 17.21
C PHE A 22 -16.31 31.23 15.90
N ALA A 23 -17.29 31.26 14.99
CA ALA A 23 -17.24 30.54 13.72
C ALA A 23 -16.02 30.96 12.87
N ASN A 24 -15.71 32.27 12.81
CA ASN A 24 -14.53 32.78 12.11
C ASN A 24 -13.20 32.32 12.72
N LYS A 25 -13.14 32.07 14.03
CA LYS A 25 -11.93 31.54 14.67
C LYS A 25 -11.80 30.03 14.47
N ILE A 26 -12.91 29.30 14.54
CA ILE A 26 -12.93 27.86 14.28
C ILE A 26 -12.51 27.57 12.84
N SER A 27 -13.02 28.33 11.86
CA SER A 27 -12.67 28.13 10.45
C SER A 27 -11.17 28.31 10.16
N ARG A 28 -10.46 29.11 10.96
CA ARG A 28 -9.01 29.36 10.83
C ARG A 28 -8.13 28.33 11.55
N CYS A 29 -8.70 27.46 12.37
CA CYS A 29 -7.93 26.44 13.07
C CYS A 29 -7.33 25.44 12.07
N GLN A 30 -6.17 24.88 12.37
CA GLN A 30 -5.54 23.83 11.55
C GLN A 30 -5.52 22.49 12.27
N THR A 31 -5.71 22.49 13.59
CA THR A 31 -5.64 21.31 14.44
C THR A 31 -6.86 21.22 15.36
N LEU A 32 -7.26 20.01 15.76
CA LEU A 32 -8.35 19.83 16.74
C LEU A 32 -8.03 20.43 18.10
N LYS A 33 -6.73 20.48 18.46
CA LYS A 33 -6.29 21.15 19.68
C LYS A 33 -6.65 22.63 19.65
N GLU A 34 -6.40 23.32 18.54
CA GLU A 34 -6.80 24.71 18.35
C GLU A 34 -8.32 24.88 18.37
N VAL A 35 -9.06 23.99 17.69
CA VAL A 35 -10.53 23.96 17.73
C VAL A 35 -11.01 23.87 19.17
N GLY A 36 -10.40 23.00 19.99
CA GLY A 36 -10.63 22.87 21.41
C GLY A 36 -10.45 24.16 22.21
N GLU A 37 -9.28 24.78 22.08
CA GLU A 37 -8.94 26.00 22.83
C GLU A 37 -9.83 27.19 22.45
N VAL A 38 -10.11 27.35 21.15
CA VAL A 38 -11.07 28.36 20.66
C VAL A 38 -12.45 28.12 21.25
N SER A 39 -12.88 26.86 21.28
CA SER A 39 -14.20 26.48 21.80
C SER A 39 -14.33 26.72 23.30
N LYS A 40 -13.33 26.31 24.08
CA LYS A 40 -13.29 26.58 25.52
C LYS A 40 -13.35 28.10 25.80
N THR A 41 -12.70 28.90 24.97
CA THR A 41 -12.66 30.35 25.13
C THR A 41 -13.98 31.01 24.78
N HIS A 42 -14.64 30.59 23.70
CA HIS A 42 -15.78 31.29 23.11
C HIS A 42 -17.14 30.68 23.46
N LEU A 43 -17.24 29.35 23.54
CA LEU A 43 -18.51 28.64 23.76
C LEU A 43 -19.09 28.92 25.15
N LYS A 44 -18.23 29.23 26.15
CA LYS A 44 -18.67 29.63 27.50
C LYS A 44 -19.50 30.93 27.54
N TYR A 45 -19.41 31.76 26.49
CA TYR A 45 -20.20 32.99 26.35
C TYR A 45 -21.46 32.78 25.52
N LEU A 46 -21.58 31.63 24.86
CA LEU A 46 -22.69 31.27 23.97
C LEU A 46 -23.66 30.30 24.63
N LEU A 47 -23.14 29.36 25.42
CA LEU A 47 -23.90 28.27 26.02
C LEU A 47 -23.50 28.04 27.47
N ASN A 48 -24.49 27.72 28.29
CA ASN A 48 -24.29 27.27 29.66
C ASN A 48 -24.12 25.75 29.69
N TYR A 49 -22.87 25.30 29.86
CA TYR A 49 -22.55 23.88 29.97
C TYR A 49 -21.43 23.61 30.98
N HIS A 50 -21.36 22.36 31.42
CA HIS A 50 -20.21 21.79 32.13
C HIS A 50 -19.37 20.90 31.23
N ILE A 51 -20.03 20.04 30.45
CA ILE A 51 -19.41 19.16 29.46
C ILE A 51 -20.24 19.18 28.19
N ILE A 52 -19.55 19.28 27.05
CA ILE A 52 -20.13 19.04 25.73
C ILE A 52 -19.29 17.97 25.04
N ARG A 53 -19.93 16.91 24.58
CA ARG A 53 -19.31 15.84 23.81
C ARG A 53 -20.03 15.71 22.47
N LEU A 54 -19.26 15.71 21.39
CA LEU A 54 -19.71 15.43 20.04
C LEU A 54 -19.13 14.08 19.62
N SER A 55 -19.97 13.23 19.07
CA SER A 55 -19.55 12.02 18.35
C SER A 55 -20.06 12.10 16.93
N ILE A 56 -19.15 12.01 15.97
CA ILE A 56 -19.36 12.24 14.54
C ILE A 56 -19.17 10.91 13.81
N GLU A 57 -20.18 10.50 13.04
CA GLU A 57 -20.12 9.34 12.15
C GLU A 57 -19.31 9.67 10.89
N GLN A 58 -18.35 8.81 10.55
CA GLN A 58 -17.54 8.87 9.33
C GLN A 58 -17.39 7.46 8.74
N GLY A 59 -18.34 7.09 7.85
CA GLY A 59 -18.39 5.74 7.29
C GLY A 59 -18.64 4.72 8.41
N ASP A 60 -17.78 3.70 8.51
CA ASP A 60 -17.88 2.67 9.57
C ASP A 60 -17.26 3.11 10.91
N LYS A 61 -16.86 4.39 11.05
CA LYS A 61 -16.06 4.88 12.19
C LYS A 61 -16.78 6.00 12.93
N TYR A 62 -16.52 6.07 14.24
CA TYR A 62 -16.98 7.14 15.10
C TYR A 62 -15.79 7.91 15.64
N LEU A 63 -15.84 9.23 15.47
CA LEU A 63 -14.83 10.16 15.96
C LEU A 63 -15.46 11.01 17.05
N PHE A 64 -14.72 11.34 18.10
CA PHE A 64 -15.27 12.07 19.24
C PHE A 64 -14.41 13.25 19.63
N PHE A 65 -15.11 14.26 20.14
CA PHE A 65 -14.58 15.53 20.56
C PHE A 65 -15.34 16.00 21.79
N SER A 66 -14.65 16.14 22.92
CA SER A 66 -15.22 16.48 24.21
C SER A 66 -14.55 17.73 24.76
N ILE A 67 -15.38 18.71 25.14
CA ILE A 67 -14.95 19.94 25.79
C ILE A 67 -15.44 19.90 27.23
N THR A 68 -14.49 20.04 28.15
CA THR A 68 -14.74 20.20 29.58
C THR A 68 -14.13 21.54 30.07
N LYS A 69 -14.44 21.95 31.30
CA LYS A 69 -13.77 23.13 31.90
C LYS A 69 -12.26 22.90 32.09
N SER A 70 -11.85 21.68 32.41
CA SER A 70 -10.46 21.30 32.70
C SER A 70 -9.63 21.12 31.43
N GLY A 71 -10.22 20.66 30.32
CA GLY A 71 -9.49 20.44 29.08
C GLY A 71 -10.35 20.05 27.88
N VAL A 72 -9.69 19.80 26.76
CA VAL A 72 -10.30 19.29 25.53
C VAL A 72 -9.74 17.90 25.31
N ASP A 73 -10.64 16.94 25.11
CA ASP A 73 -10.32 15.57 24.77
C ASP A 73 -10.85 15.26 23.37
N TYR A 74 -10.06 14.61 22.54
CA TYR A 74 -10.42 14.31 21.16
C TYR A 74 -9.67 13.07 20.70
N ASP A 75 -10.28 12.34 19.77
CA ASP A 75 -9.68 11.12 19.28
C ASP A 75 -9.79 10.99 17.77
N PHE A 76 -8.67 10.56 17.19
CA PHE A 76 -8.53 10.15 15.81
C PHE A 76 -8.14 8.67 15.67
N GLU A 77 -7.82 8.02 16.79
CA GLU A 77 -7.22 6.69 16.90
C GLU A 77 -8.22 5.62 17.35
N GLU A 78 -9.52 5.93 17.40
CA GLU A 78 -10.59 4.95 17.60
C GLU A 78 -10.52 4.24 18.96
N LYS A 79 -9.96 4.88 19.98
CA LYS A 79 -9.75 4.31 21.32
C LYS A 79 -10.93 4.49 22.27
N SER A 80 -11.76 5.51 22.09
CA SER A 80 -12.96 5.63 22.93
C SER A 80 -14.18 4.94 22.33
N GLU A 81 -14.86 4.19 23.19
CA GLU A 81 -16.13 3.58 22.86
C GLU A 81 -17.26 4.61 22.87
N MET A 82 -18.24 4.39 22.00
CA MET A 82 -19.48 5.15 21.99
C MET A 82 -20.29 4.87 23.26
N LEU A 83 -20.80 5.92 23.91
CA LEU A 83 -21.55 5.79 25.15
C LEU A 83 -22.92 5.14 24.87
N GLY A 84 -23.47 4.43 25.87
CA GLY A 84 -24.75 3.70 25.69
C GLY A 84 -25.90 4.59 25.21
N HIS A 85 -26.01 5.81 25.76
CA HIS A 85 -27.03 6.77 25.35
C HIS A 85 -26.79 7.35 23.95
N GLU A 86 -25.54 7.41 23.48
CA GLU A 86 -25.22 7.87 22.12
C GLU A 86 -25.64 6.81 21.09
N LYS A 87 -25.49 5.52 21.42
CA LYS A 87 -25.98 4.40 20.60
C LYS A 87 -27.50 4.39 20.52
N ASP A 88 -28.17 4.51 21.67
CA ASP A 88 -29.64 4.64 21.73
C ASP A 88 -30.15 5.80 20.86
N LEU A 89 -29.44 6.93 20.91
CA LEU A 89 -29.78 8.13 20.15
C LEU A 89 -29.59 7.93 18.63
N LEU A 90 -28.55 7.21 18.20
CA LEU A 90 -28.36 6.87 16.78
C LEU A 90 -29.40 5.89 16.25
N GLU A 91 -29.78 4.89 17.05
CA GLU A 91 -30.75 3.87 16.66
C GLU A 91 -32.18 4.41 16.63
N LYS A 92 -32.56 5.19 17.65
CA LYS A 92 -33.94 5.66 17.83
C LYS A 92 -34.18 7.04 17.21
N GLU A 93 -33.12 7.82 16.97
CA GLU A 93 -33.16 9.19 16.45
C GLU A 93 -34.01 10.16 17.29
N ILE A 94 -34.23 9.84 18.57
CA ILE A 94 -35.05 10.63 19.51
C ILE A 94 -34.13 11.38 20.48
N PRO A 95 -34.24 12.72 20.60
CA PRO A 95 -33.50 13.48 21.60
C PRO A 95 -33.74 12.97 23.02
N ILE A 96 -32.68 12.92 23.82
CA ILE A 96 -32.71 12.40 25.19
C ILE A 96 -32.59 13.59 26.15
N TYR A 97 -33.53 13.71 27.08
CA TYR A 97 -33.42 14.58 28.25
C TYR A 97 -33.62 13.72 29.50
N THR A 98 -32.62 13.71 30.39
CA THR A 98 -32.68 12.90 31.61
C THR A 98 -31.88 13.51 32.74
N ASN A 99 -32.35 13.29 33.97
CA ASN A 99 -31.64 13.64 35.19
C ASN A 99 -30.72 12.50 35.66
N ASN A 100 -30.79 11.33 35.02
CA ASN A 100 -29.94 10.18 35.31
C ASN A 100 -28.69 10.22 34.43
N VAL A 101 -27.70 11.02 34.85
CA VAL A 101 -26.48 11.24 34.08
C VAL A 101 -25.44 10.13 34.35
N PRO A 102 -24.72 9.61 33.34
CA PRO A 102 -23.72 8.57 33.54
C PRO A 102 -22.56 9.01 34.46
N MET A 103 -22.67 8.69 35.76
CA MET A 103 -21.73 9.15 36.78
C MET A 103 -20.30 8.64 36.58
N GLU A 104 -20.12 7.48 35.95
CA GLU A 104 -18.78 6.94 35.62
C GLU A 104 -18.05 7.79 34.58
N TRP A 105 -18.76 8.24 33.55
CA TRP A 105 -18.22 9.15 32.54
C TRP A 105 -17.95 10.54 33.13
N LEU A 106 -18.86 11.04 33.96
CA LEU A 106 -18.70 12.30 34.68
C LEU A 106 -17.46 12.32 35.59
N LYS A 107 -17.29 11.31 36.44
CA LYS A 107 -16.15 11.20 37.37
C LYS A 107 -14.79 11.16 36.66
N ARG A 108 -14.74 10.60 35.44
CA ARG A 108 -13.50 10.57 34.64
C ARG A 108 -13.14 11.94 34.06
N ASN A 109 -14.13 12.80 33.84
CA ASN A 109 -13.97 14.06 33.10
C ASN A 109 -14.08 15.32 33.96
N MET A 110 -14.69 15.23 35.16
CA MET A 110 -14.92 16.38 36.04
C MET A 110 -15.09 15.95 37.50
N ASP A 111 -14.78 16.86 38.42
CA ASP A 111 -15.14 16.71 39.83
C ASP A 111 -16.66 16.83 40.01
N THR A 112 -17.31 15.71 40.30
CA THR A 112 -18.77 15.61 40.46
C THR A 112 -19.31 16.32 41.70
N SER A 113 -18.45 16.74 42.64
CA SER A 113 -18.86 17.48 43.84
C SER A 113 -19.37 18.89 43.54
N LEU A 114 -19.11 19.40 42.33
CA LEU A 114 -19.46 20.75 41.89
C LEU A 114 -20.83 20.84 41.20
N LEU A 115 -21.57 19.74 41.05
CA LEU A 115 -22.82 19.69 40.29
C LEU A 115 -24.05 19.75 41.20
N GLU A 116 -24.94 20.71 40.96
CA GLU A 116 -26.22 20.81 41.64
C GLU A 116 -27.38 20.39 40.71
N LYS A 117 -27.94 19.19 40.94
CA LYS A 117 -29.00 18.58 40.11
C LYS A 117 -28.63 18.54 38.62
N PRO A 118 -27.67 17.69 38.22
CA PRO A 118 -27.20 17.63 36.84
C PRO A 118 -28.31 17.12 35.91
N GLU A 119 -28.40 17.75 34.74
CA GLU A 119 -29.30 17.37 33.66
C GLU A 119 -28.45 17.02 32.43
N MET A 120 -28.81 15.93 31.75
CA MET A 120 -28.21 15.52 30.50
C MET A 120 -29.17 15.75 29.36
N TRP A 121 -28.67 16.43 28.35
CA TRP A 121 -29.34 16.62 27.08
C TRP A 121 -28.52 15.94 25.98
N ALA A 122 -29.17 15.19 25.10
CA ALA A 122 -28.53 14.61 23.94
C ALA A 122 -29.38 14.78 22.68
N TRP A 123 -28.74 15.17 21.58
CA TRP A 123 -29.39 15.40 20.29
C TRP A 123 -28.63 14.76 19.15
N LEU A 124 -29.37 14.29 18.15
CA LEU A 124 -28.85 13.84 16.88
C LEU A 124 -29.04 14.96 15.85
N PHE A 125 -27.94 15.41 15.26
CA PHE A 125 -27.95 16.32 14.12
C PHE A 125 -27.55 15.55 12.86
N ASN A 126 -28.28 15.75 11.77
CA ASN A 126 -27.94 15.20 10.47
C ASN A 126 -27.50 16.34 9.54
N ASN A 127 -26.20 16.44 9.32
CA ASN A 127 -25.59 17.48 8.50
C ASN A 127 -25.04 16.85 7.23
N ASN A 128 -25.67 17.14 6.09
CA ASN A 128 -25.23 16.67 4.78
C ASN A 128 -24.99 15.15 4.69
N GLY A 129 -25.84 14.36 5.37
CA GLY A 129 -25.75 12.90 5.38
C GLY A 129 -24.82 12.33 6.45
N ARG A 130 -24.25 13.16 7.34
CA ARG A 130 -23.46 12.73 8.49
C ARG A 130 -24.24 12.92 9.78
N LYS A 131 -24.28 11.85 10.58
CA LYS A 131 -24.89 11.88 11.90
C LYS A 131 -23.88 12.39 12.92
N VAL A 132 -24.28 13.40 13.67
CA VAL A 132 -23.53 13.96 14.79
C VAL A 132 -24.39 13.85 16.04
N THR A 133 -23.99 13.02 16.99
CA THR A 133 -24.60 12.98 18.32
C THR A 133 -23.90 13.96 19.23
N VAL A 134 -24.68 14.80 19.91
CA VAL A 134 -24.17 15.80 20.85
C VAL A 134 -24.75 15.51 22.20
N THR A 135 -23.90 15.33 23.21
CA THR A 135 -24.27 15.19 24.61
C THR A 135 -23.81 16.44 25.36
N LEU A 136 -24.72 17.08 26.09
CA LEU A 136 -24.49 18.26 26.91
C LEU A 136 -24.93 18.00 28.35
N ILE A 137 -24.08 18.36 29.31
CA ILE A 137 -24.43 18.35 30.73
C ILE A 137 -24.54 19.78 31.24
N SER A 138 -25.71 20.09 31.80
CA SER A 138 -26.05 21.35 32.49
C SER A 138 -26.40 21.07 33.96
N ASP A 139 -26.51 22.11 34.77
CA ASP A 139 -26.97 22.02 36.15
C ASP A 139 -27.82 23.26 36.51
N LYS A 140 -28.34 23.33 37.74
CA LYS A 140 -29.18 24.45 38.17
C LYS A 140 -28.46 25.82 38.08
N ASN A 141 -27.14 25.84 38.27
CA ASN A 141 -26.32 27.05 38.22
C ASN A 141 -25.97 27.48 36.79
N LYS A 142 -26.03 26.55 35.85
CA LYS A 142 -25.81 26.73 34.41
C LYS A 142 -26.94 26.08 33.63
N ALA A 143 -28.15 26.63 33.77
CA ALA A 143 -29.31 26.10 33.08
C ALA A 143 -29.14 26.27 31.55
N PHE A 144 -29.38 25.18 30.83
CA PHE A 144 -29.50 25.16 29.37
C PHE A 144 -30.97 25.26 29.01
N THR A 145 -31.32 26.14 28.07
CA THR A 145 -32.71 26.40 27.67
C THR A 145 -32.96 26.06 26.20
N VAL A 146 -34.22 25.96 25.81
CA VAL A 146 -34.60 25.69 24.40
C VAL A 146 -34.10 26.80 23.46
N ALA A 147 -33.96 28.04 23.94
CA ALA A 147 -33.40 29.14 23.15
C ALA A 147 -31.91 28.91 22.81
N ASP A 148 -31.18 28.19 23.65
CA ASP A 148 -29.76 27.88 23.45
C ASP A 148 -29.57 26.77 22.40
N LEU A 149 -30.62 26.02 22.05
CA LEU A 149 -30.58 24.93 21.08
C LEU A 149 -30.22 25.42 19.67
N GLU A 150 -30.70 26.58 19.25
CA GLU A 150 -30.37 27.14 17.92
C GLU A 150 -28.88 27.47 17.83
N ILE A 151 -28.31 28.05 18.89
CA ILE A 151 -26.89 28.38 18.98
C ILE A 151 -26.05 27.10 19.05
N LEU A 152 -26.51 26.10 19.80
CA LEU A 152 -25.87 24.79 19.86
C LEU A 152 -25.82 24.15 18.48
N LYS A 153 -26.94 24.14 17.74
CA LYS A 153 -27.00 23.60 16.38
C LYS A 153 -25.98 24.30 15.47
N LEU A 154 -25.98 25.63 15.46
CA LEU A 154 -25.02 26.41 14.67
C LEU A 154 -23.57 26.11 15.05
N ALA A 155 -23.28 25.98 16.35
CA ALA A 155 -21.95 25.59 16.82
C ALA A 155 -21.57 24.19 16.33
N VAL A 156 -22.49 23.23 16.41
CA VAL A 156 -22.30 21.84 15.94
C VAL A 156 -22.03 21.79 14.44
N ASP A 157 -22.74 22.58 13.64
CA ASP A 157 -22.50 22.68 12.19
C ASP A 157 -21.07 23.18 11.90
N CYS A 158 -20.63 24.21 12.63
CA CYS A 158 -19.27 24.74 12.50
C CYS A 158 -18.21 23.73 12.96
N PHE A 159 -18.48 23.01 14.05
CA PHE A 159 -17.62 21.95 14.56
C PHE A 159 -17.49 20.81 13.57
N GLU A 160 -18.60 20.26 13.10
CA GLU A 160 -18.64 19.14 12.16
C GLU A 160 -17.85 19.48 10.90
N ALA A 161 -18.13 20.63 10.28
CA ALA A 161 -17.46 21.06 9.06
C ALA A 161 -15.95 21.16 9.27
N LYS A 162 -15.52 21.79 10.37
CA LYS A 162 -14.09 22.00 10.63
C LYS A 162 -13.36 20.73 11.02
N PHE A 163 -14.01 19.91 11.84
CA PHE A 163 -13.49 18.61 12.24
C PHE A 163 -13.27 17.73 11.01
N HIS A 164 -14.27 17.69 10.11
CA HIS A 164 -14.19 16.94 8.88
C HIS A 164 -13.08 17.44 7.95
N GLU A 165 -12.93 18.75 7.78
CA GLU A 165 -11.85 19.36 7.01
C GLU A 165 -10.47 18.88 7.50
N ILE A 166 -10.23 18.96 8.81
CA ILE A 166 -8.96 18.55 9.43
C ILE A 166 -8.76 17.03 9.26
N TYR A 167 -9.81 16.23 9.43
CA TYR A 167 -9.75 14.78 9.26
C TYR A 167 -9.37 14.38 7.83
N LEU A 168 -10.03 14.97 6.82
CA LEU A 168 -9.71 14.72 5.41
C LEU A 168 -8.28 15.14 5.08
N ALA A 169 -7.82 16.29 5.56
CA ALA A 169 -6.45 16.74 5.34
C ALA A 169 -5.42 15.74 5.89
N LYS A 170 -5.67 15.19 7.10
CA LYS A 170 -4.82 14.16 7.70
C LYS A 170 -4.82 12.86 6.89
N MET A 171 -5.99 12.40 6.45
CA MET A 171 -6.10 11.22 5.60
C MET A 171 -5.37 11.38 4.27
N LEU A 172 -5.55 12.53 3.61
CA LEU A 172 -4.90 12.84 2.34
C LEU A 172 -3.38 12.82 2.49
N TYR A 173 -2.86 13.43 3.56
CA TYR A 173 -1.43 13.40 3.87
C TYR A 173 -0.90 11.97 4.05
N ALA A 174 -1.60 11.14 4.84
CA ALA A 174 -1.21 9.76 5.08
C ALA A 174 -1.22 8.92 3.79
N LYS A 175 -2.24 9.08 2.94
CA LYS A 175 -2.36 8.39 1.65
C LYS A 175 -1.26 8.83 0.68
N ASN A 176 -0.98 10.13 0.58
CA ASN A 176 0.10 10.65 -0.26
C ASN A 176 1.47 10.12 0.16
N LYS A 177 1.74 10.07 1.47
CA LYS A 177 2.98 9.50 1.99
C LYS A 177 3.13 8.02 1.60
N SER A 178 2.11 7.21 1.84
CA SER A 178 2.10 5.79 1.48
C SER A 178 2.26 5.57 -0.03
N LEU A 179 1.67 6.43 -0.86
CA LEU A 179 1.82 6.38 -2.31
C LEU A 179 3.27 6.65 -2.75
N LEU A 180 3.93 7.64 -2.15
CA LEU A 180 5.33 7.96 -2.45
C LEU A 180 6.26 6.79 -2.08
N GLU A 181 6.05 6.17 -0.92
CA GLU A 181 6.81 4.99 -0.47
C GLU A 181 6.62 3.79 -1.43
N ALA A 182 5.38 3.57 -1.90
CA ALA A 182 5.08 2.53 -2.89
C ALA A 182 5.78 2.82 -4.24
N LEU A 183 5.77 4.07 -4.70
CA LEU A 183 6.44 4.48 -5.94
C LEU A 183 7.96 4.30 -5.86
N GLU A 184 8.57 4.64 -4.73
CA GLU A 184 10.00 4.43 -4.49
C GLU A 184 10.36 2.94 -4.52
N THR A 185 9.55 2.11 -3.88
CA THR A 185 9.71 0.65 -3.90
C THR A 185 9.62 0.09 -5.32
N ILE A 186 8.62 0.52 -6.11
CA ILE A 186 8.46 0.11 -7.51
C ILE A 186 9.67 0.54 -8.35
N ARG A 187 10.16 1.77 -8.18
CA ARG A 187 11.35 2.26 -8.89
C ARG A 187 12.59 1.43 -8.56
N SER A 188 12.81 1.13 -7.28
CA SER A 188 13.92 0.28 -6.83
C SER A 188 13.84 -1.11 -7.47
N LYS A 189 12.66 -1.75 -7.42
CA LYS A 189 12.44 -3.08 -8.01
C LYS A 189 12.58 -3.09 -9.53
N ASN A 190 12.11 -2.05 -10.22
CA ASN A 190 12.31 -1.93 -11.67
C ASN A 190 13.79 -1.80 -12.03
N SER A 191 14.57 -1.04 -11.26
CA SER A 191 16.02 -0.94 -11.47
C SER A 191 16.71 -2.30 -11.29
N GLU A 192 16.33 -3.04 -10.23
CA GLU A 192 16.82 -4.40 -9.98
C GLU A 192 16.49 -5.36 -11.15
N ILE A 193 15.24 -5.33 -11.63
CA ILE A 193 14.81 -6.12 -12.80
C ILE A 193 15.62 -5.75 -14.04
N GLN A 194 15.84 -4.46 -14.32
CA GLN A 194 16.63 -4.04 -15.48
C GLN A 194 18.07 -4.54 -15.39
N ASN A 195 18.68 -4.50 -14.21
CA ASN A 195 20.01 -5.06 -13.99
C ASN A 195 20.06 -6.57 -14.24
N ILE A 196 19.06 -7.31 -13.73
CA ILE A 196 18.93 -8.76 -13.97
C ILE A 196 18.78 -9.04 -15.47
N VAL A 197 17.89 -8.31 -16.17
CA VAL A 197 17.66 -8.47 -17.60
C VAL A 197 18.92 -8.21 -18.40
N ASN A 198 19.67 -7.15 -18.07
CA ASN A 198 20.93 -6.84 -18.75
C ASN A 198 21.98 -7.93 -18.53
N ASN A 199 22.14 -8.41 -17.30
CA ASN A 199 23.06 -9.51 -17.00
C ASN A 199 22.64 -10.81 -17.72
N GLN A 200 21.35 -11.13 -17.74
CA GLN A 200 20.84 -12.31 -18.46
C GLN A 200 21.10 -12.21 -19.96
N LYS A 201 20.93 -11.04 -20.58
CA LYS A 201 21.27 -10.84 -22.00
C LYS A 201 22.75 -11.12 -22.26
N GLN A 202 23.64 -10.59 -21.43
CA GLN A 202 25.08 -10.84 -21.56
C GLN A 202 25.43 -12.32 -21.44
N ILE A 203 24.86 -13.01 -20.44
CA ILE A 203 25.06 -14.46 -20.25
C ILE A 203 24.53 -15.25 -21.45
N ILE A 204 23.37 -14.89 -21.99
CA ILE A 204 22.79 -15.52 -23.18
C ILE A 204 23.69 -15.32 -24.39
N GLU A 205 24.18 -14.11 -24.62
CA GLU A 205 25.10 -13.80 -25.73
C GLU A 205 26.39 -14.63 -25.61
N GLN A 206 26.99 -14.67 -24.43
CA GLN A 206 28.20 -15.45 -24.16
C GLN A 206 27.97 -16.94 -24.47
N ARG A 207 26.93 -17.55 -23.87
CA ARG A 207 26.61 -18.97 -24.08
C ARG A 207 26.25 -19.28 -25.52
N THR A 208 25.54 -18.37 -26.20
CA THR A 208 25.21 -18.54 -27.62
C THR A 208 26.47 -18.53 -28.47
N SER A 209 27.42 -17.63 -28.19
CA SER A 209 28.72 -17.59 -28.87
C SER A 209 29.50 -18.90 -28.67
N GLU A 210 29.58 -19.39 -27.43
CA GLU A 210 30.23 -20.68 -27.12
C GLU A 210 29.58 -21.86 -27.86
N ILE A 211 28.24 -21.91 -27.92
CA ILE A 211 27.51 -22.95 -28.65
C ILE A 211 27.80 -22.86 -30.15
N VAL A 212 27.79 -21.65 -30.73
CA VAL A 212 28.09 -21.44 -32.14
C VAL A 212 29.51 -21.93 -32.47
N GLU A 213 30.48 -21.64 -31.60
CA GLU A 213 31.84 -22.12 -31.77
C GLU A 213 31.94 -23.65 -31.70
N LYS A 214 31.30 -24.26 -30.69
CA LYS A 214 31.23 -25.73 -30.56
C LYS A 214 30.57 -26.40 -31.77
N ASN A 215 29.50 -25.81 -32.29
CA ASN A 215 28.81 -26.30 -33.49
C ASN A 215 29.69 -26.22 -34.74
N LYS A 216 30.44 -25.14 -34.94
CA LYS A 216 31.40 -25.03 -36.05
C LYS A 216 32.47 -26.14 -35.99
N LYS A 217 32.98 -26.44 -34.79
CA LYS A 217 33.97 -27.51 -34.56
C LYS A 217 33.38 -28.89 -34.86
N LEU A 218 32.18 -29.19 -34.36
CA LEU A 218 31.48 -30.44 -34.66
C LEU A 218 31.23 -30.63 -36.16
N LEU A 219 30.85 -29.56 -36.87
CA LEU A 219 30.67 -29.60 -38.32
C LEU A 219 31.99 -29.97 -39.02
N HIS A 220 33.11 -29.40 -38.59
CA HIS A 220 34.43 -29.72 -39.15
C HIS A 220 34.80 -31.20 -38.96
N ILE A 221 34.59 -31.75 -37.76
CA ILE A 221 34.80 -33.18 -37.48
C ILE A 221 33.87 -34.06 -38.31
N SER A 222 32.60 -33.65 -38.47
CA SER A 222 31.63 -34.38 -39.28
C SER A 222 32.05 -34.45 -40.76
N VAL A 223 32.62 -33.38 -41.30
CA VAL A 223 33.14 -33.34 -42.68
C VAL A 223 34.35 -34.26 -42.84
N LEU A 224 35.30 -34.21 -41.90
CA LEU A 224 36.46 -35.12 -41.88
C LEU A 224 36.03 -36.58 -41.86
N ASN A 225 35.09 -36.96 -40.99
CA ASN A 225 34.58 -38.32 -40.91
C ASN A 225 33.83 -38.75 -42.18
N ALA A 226 33.00 -37.86 -42.75
CA ALA A 226 32.15 -38.19 -43.88
C ALA A 226 32.91 -38.35 -45.20
N HIS A 227 34.02 -37.62 -45.39
CA HIS A 227 34.81 -37.66 -46.63
C HIS A 227 36.07 -38.50 -46.47
N ASN A 228 36.93 -38.16 -45.52
CA ASN A 228 38.29 -38.71 -45.46
C ASN A 228 38.33 -40.16 -44.96
N ILE A 229 37.37 -40.58 -44.13
CA ILE A 229 37.29 -41.96 -43.63
C ILE A 229 36.41 -42.81 -44.55
N ARG A 230 35.31 -42.24 -45.06
CA ARG A 230 34.35 -42.96 -45.88
C ARG A 230 34.88 -43.33 -47.26
N GLU A 231 35.71 -42.49 -47.86
CA GLU A 231 36.31 -42.72 -49.17
C GLU A 231 37.26 -43.94 -49.18
N PRO A 232 38.28 -44.06 -48.32
CA PRO A 232 39.12 -45.24 -48.27
C PRO A 232 38.34 -46.49 -47.85
N LEU A 233 37.36 -46.37 -46.95
CA LEU A 233 36.48 -47.49 -46.60
C LEU A 233 35.69 -48.00 -47.82
N SER A 234 35.12 -47.09 -48.62
CA SER A 234 34.39 -47.44 -49.84
C SER A 234 35.32 -48.08 -50.88
N ARG A 235 36.58 -47.62 -50.98
CA ARG A 235 37.61 -48.26 -51.82
C ARG A 235 37.92 -49.68 -51.36
N ILE A 236 38.14 -49.90 -50.06
CA ILE A 236 38.37 -51.23 -49.50
C ILE A 236 37.19 -52.16 -49.80
N GLN A 237 35.96 -51.71 -49.53
CA GLN A 237 34.75 -52.49 -49.81
C GLN A 237 34.57 -52.79 -51.30
N GLY A 238 34.86 -51.82 -52.17
CA GLY A 238 34.84 -52.00 -53.62
C GLY A 238 35.86 -53.05 -54.09
N LEU A 239 37.11 -52.97 -53.60
CA LEU A 239 38.17 -53.92 -53.93
C LEU A 239 37.87 -55.34 -53.42
N ILE A 240 37.31 -55.48 -52.21
CA ILE A 240 36.84 -56.76 -51.68
C ILE A 240 35.70 -57.32 -52.54
N GLY A 241 34.78 -56.47 -53.00
CA GLY A 241 33.68 -56.86 -53.88
C GLY A 241 34.13 -57.44 -55.22
N LEU A 242 35.36 -57.15 -55.65
CA LEU A 242 35.93 -57.72 -56.89
C LEU A 242 36.49 -59.13 -56.71
N PHE A 243 36.71 -59.61 -55.48
CA PHE A 243 37.32 -60.92 -55.23
C PHE A 243 36.67 -62.09 -55.98
N PRO A 244 35.32 -62.17 -56.14
CA PRO A 244 34.69 -63.26 -56.88
C PRO A 244 35.04 -63.30 -58.39
N HIS A 245 35.63 -62.24 -58.94
CA HIS A 245 35.90 -62.08 -60.38
C HIS A 245 37.38 -62.22 -60.76
N PHE A 246 38.27 -62.43 -59.77
CA PHE A 246 39.71 -62.54 -59.97
C PHE A 246 40.23 -63.88 -59.47
N THR A 247 41.36 -64.33 -60.01
CA THR A 247 42.06 -65.53 -59.52
C THR A 247 42.81 -65.22 -58.23
N ASN A 248 43.12 -66.25 -57.43
CA ASN A 248 43.85 -66.07 -56.16
C ASN A 248 45.21 -65.37 -56.35
N GLU A 249 45.89 -65.61 -57.47
CA GLU A 249 47.18 -64.99 -57.76
C GLU A 249 47.02 -63.48 -58.05
N GLU A 250 46.03 -63.10 -58.87
CA GLU A 250 45.71 -61.71 -59.17
C GLU A 250 45.21 -60.95 -57.93
N ILE A 251 44.42 -61.60 -57.06
CA ILE A 251 44.00 -61.00 -55.79
C ILE A 251 45.22 -60.67 -54.93
N ARG A 252 46.16 -61.61 -54.83
CA ARG A 252 47.32 -61.47 -53.95
C ARG A 252 48.35 -60.47 -54.47
N GLN A 253 48.52 -60.37 -55.79
CA GLN A 253 49.48 -59.43 -56.39
C GLN A 253 48.91 -58.02 -56.60
N ASP A 254 47.63 -57.88 -56.98
CA ASP A 254 47.10 -56.59 -57.43
C ASP A 254 46.08 -55.96 -56.47
N LEU A 255 45.22 -56.76 -55.82
CA LEU A 255 44.13 -56.25 -54.99
C LEU A 255 44.54 -56.08 -53.53
N ILE A 256 45.26 -57.03 -52.93
CA ILE A 256 45.71 -56.95 -51.54
C ILE A 256 46.57 -55.70 -51.28
N PRO A 257 47.60 -55.37 -52.09
CA PRO A 257 48.41 -54.17 -51.84
C PRO A 257 47.60 -52.87 -51.88
N LYS A 258 46.55 -52.81 -52.71
CA LYS A 258 45.66 -51.63 -52.81
C LYS A 258 44.70 -51.51 -51.63
N ILE A 259 44.26 -52.65 -51.09
CA ILE A 259 43.46 -52.71 -49.86
C ILE A 259 44.32 -52.27 -48.67
N GLU A 260 45.53 -52.79 -48.55
CA GLU A 260 46.48 -52.40 -47.49
C GLU A 260 46.78 -50.90 -47.54
N THR A 261 47.10 -50.36 -48.73
CA THR A 261 47.30 -48.91 -48.92
C THR A 261 46.07 -48.10 -48.47
N SER A 262 44.86 -48.53 -48.86
CA SER A 262 43.62 -47.83 -48.49
C SER A 262 43.31 -47.95 -46.99
N ALA A 263 43.67 -49.07 -46.36
CA ALA A 263 43.53 -49.28 -44.91
C ALA A 263 44.50 -48.41 -44.10
N GLU A 264 45.74 -48.27 -44.57
CA GLU A 264 46.74 -47.37 -43.96
C GLU A 264 46.37 -45.89 -44.12
N GLU A 265 45.77 -45.51 -45.24
CA GLU A 265 45.20 -44.17 -45.43
C GLU A 265 44.06 -43.93 -44.45
N MET A 266 43.13 -44.89 -44.32
CA MET A 266 42.02 -44.80 -43.38
C MET A 266 42.49 -44.71 -41.94
N ASP A 267 43.46 -45.52 -41.51
CA ASP A 267 44.00 -45.48 -40.15
C ASP A 267 44.67 -44.13 -39.85
N ARG A 268 45.42 -43.56 -40.81
CA ARG A 268 46.00 -42.22 -40.67
C ARG A 268 44.96 -41.14 -40.48
N GLU A 269 43.91 -41.12 -41.30
CA GLU A 269 42.82 -40.15 -41.18
C GLU A 269 42.04 -40.31 -39.86
N LEU A 270 41.82 -41.56 -39.43
CA LEU A 270 41.12 -41.87 -38.19
C LEU A 270 41.95 -41.47 -36.96
N GLN A 271 43.27 -41.70 -36.97
CA GLN A 271 44.19 -41.21 -35.95
C GLN A 271 44.23 -39.67 -35.89
N ALA A 272 44.18 -38.99 -37.05
CA ALA A 272 44.12 -37.53 -37.10
C ALA A 272 42.83 -37.00 -36.47
N ALA A 273 41.68 -37.59 -36.80
CA ALA A 273 40.38 -37.24 -36.21
C ALA A 273 40.34 -37.47 -34.69
N ILE A 274 40.87 -38.61 -34.21
CA ILE A 274 40.94 -38.94 -32.78
C ILE A 274 41.88 -37.98 -32.04
N LYS A 275 43.05 -37.63 -32.63
CA LYS A 275 43.97 -36.67 -32.01
C LYS A 275 43.33 -35.29 -31.86
N MET A 276 42.64 -34.80 -32.89
CA MET A 276 41.89 -33.55 -32.80
C MET A 276 40.84 -33.61 -31.68
N ALA A 277 39.98 -34.63 -31.68
CA ALA A 277 38.95 -34.77 -30.64
C ALA A 277 39.54 -34.89 -29.22
N THR A 278 40.68 -35.56 -29.05
CA THR A 278 41.32 -35.77 -27.74
C THR A 278 42.03 -34.51 -27.24
N GLN A 279 42.70 -33.75 -28.12
CA GLN A 279 43.28 -32.45 -27.77
C GLN A 279 42.18 -31.46 -27.37
N GLU A 280 41.06 -31.46 -28.07
CA GLU A 280 39.92 -30.61 -27.74
C GLU A 280 39.27 -30.97 -26.40
N LEU A 281 39.11 -32.26 -26.09
CA LEU A 281 38.62 -32.71 -24.77
C LEU A 281 39.54 -32.29 -23.61
N LYS A 282 40.85 -32.19 -23.85
CA LYS A 282 41.80 -31.67 -22.87
C LYS A 282 41.65 -30.16 -22.65
N ILE A 283 41.51 -29.38 -23.74
CA ILE A 283 41.29 -27.93 -23.67
C ILE A 283 39.98 -27.64 -22.92
N LEU A 284 38.90 -28.36 -23.25
CA LEU A 284 37.60 -28.22 -22.59
C LEU A 284 37.62 -28.60 -21.11
N LYS A 285 38.48 -29.52 -20.67
CA LYS A 285 38.63 -29.86 -19.24
C LYS A 285 39.37 -28.77 -18.46
N ILE A 286 40.34 -28.12 -19.09
CA ILE A 286 41.15 -27.06 -18.47
C ILE A 286 40.34 -25.76 -18.34
N GLU A 287 39.41 -25.48 -19.24
CA GLU A 287 38.53 -24.29 -19.16
C GLU A 287 37.37 -24.44 -18.14
N ASN A 288 37.11 -25.64 -17.62
CA ASN A 288 36.04 -25.92 -16.66
C ASN A 288 36.53 -26.16 -15.21
N GLU A 289 37.83 -26.06 -14.96
CA GLU A 289 38.46 -26.02 -13.61
C GLU A 289 38.82 -24.58 -13.23
#